data_AF-A0A4R4WVE3-F1
#
_entry.id   AF-A0A4R4WVE3-F1
#
_cell.length_a   1.000
_cell.length_b   1.000
_cell.length_c   1.000
_cell.angle_alpha   90.00
_cell.angle_beta   90.00
_cell.angle_gamma   90.00
#
_symmetry.space_group_name_H-M   'P 1'
#
loop_
_entity.id
_entity.type
_entity.pdbx_description
1 polymer ?
#
loop_
_entity_poly.entity_id
_entity_poly.type
_entity_poly.pdbx_seq_one_letter_code
_entity_poly.pdbx_strand_id
1 'polypeptide(L)'
;MTEFEWDMTATGLVEADPDGDGARILCGQEIGYIVVTAELWDDAPPLTADGWQDVAEVSVAWRSAFMDFASTYGSENPAKQLELPGPGDYRLRVHGCNRDDGDPRDNGDPIEEYLIQVWPAPQDKPVMVKSTSETAAFWRTR
;
A
#
# COMPACT_ATOMS: atom_id res chain seq x y z
N MET A 1 23.45 -7.26 3.93
CA MET A 1 22.05 -7.14 3.50
C MET A 1 22.09 -6.21 2.32
N THR A 2 22.02 -6.75 1.10
CA THR A 2 21.89 -5.93 -0.10
C THR A 2 20.54 -5.24 0.02
N GLU A 3 20.55 -3.91 -0.07
CA GLU A 3 19.33 -3.10 -0.06
C GLU A 3 18.49 -3.56 -1.27
N PHE A 4 17.36 -4.22 -1.00
CA PHE A 4 16.44 -4.62 -2.04
C PHE A 4 15.93 -3.34 -2.72
N GLU A 5 16.16 -3.23 -4.02
CA GLU A 5 15.64 -2.15 -4.85
C GLU A 5 14.20 -2.50 -5.21
N TRP A 6 13.28 -1.61 -4.84
CA TRP A 6 11.84 -1.83 -4.97
C TRP A 6 11.41 -1.54 -6.41
N ASP A 7 10.87 -2.55 -7.09
CA ASP A 7 10.35 -2.46 -8.44
C ASP A 7 8.87 -2.05 -8.42
N MET A 8 8.66 -0.73 -8.41
CA MET A 8 7.33 -0.16 -8.49
C MET A 8 6.71 -0.26 -9.89
N THR A 9 7.35 -0.87 -10.89
CA THR A 9 6.85 -0.81 -12.28
C THR A 9 5.55 -1.58 -12.50
N ALA A 10 5.28 -2.60 -11.67
CA ALA A 10 4.07 -3.40 -11.76
C ALA A 10 2.80 -2.58 -11.49
N THR A 11 2.84 -1.67 -10.52
CA THR A 11 1.67 -0.90 -10.07
C THR A 11 1.92 0.60 -9.87
N GLY A 12 3.12 1.05 -9.51
CA GLY A 12 3.35 2.46 -9.16
C GLY A 12 2.56 2.93 -7.92
N LEU A 13 2.04 1.98 -7.13
CA LEU A 13 1.30 2.23 -5.90
C LEU A 13 1.78 1.33 -4.76
N VAL A 14 1.78 0.02 -4.96
CA VAL A 14 2.17 -0.97 -3.94
C VAL A 14 2.97 -2.11 -4.56
N GLU A 15 3.98 -2.55 -3.84
CA GLU A 15 4.80 -3.72 -4.17
C GLU A 15 4.94 -4.61 -2.94
N ALA A 16 4.82 -5.93 -3.13
CA ALA A 16 5.10 -6.91 -2.08
C ALA A 16 6.61 -7.15 -1.96
N ASP A 17 7.10 -7.36 -0.75
CA ASP A 17 8.46 -7.88 -0.56
C ASP A 17 8.55 -9.28 -1.21
N PRO A 18 9.49 -9.53 -2.14
CA PRO A 18 9.59 -10.82 -2.81
C PRO A 18 9.97 -11.97 -1.85
N ASP A 19 10.61 -11.66 -0.71
CA ASP A 19 10.90 -12.63 0.33
C ASP A 19 9.71 -12.82 1.30
N GLY A 20 8.64 -12.02 1.14
CA GLY A 20 7.44 -11.99 1.97
C GLY A 20 7.55 -11.09 3.19
N ASP A 21 6.55 -11.16 4.07
CA ASP A 21 6.51 -10.44 5.35
C ASP A 21 6.56 -8.90 5.25
N GLY A 22 6.15 -8.35 4.10
CA GLY A 22 6.12 -6.91 3.89
C GLY A 22 5.50 -6.50 2.57
N ALA A 23 5.07 -5.24 2.51
CA ALA A 23 4.74 -4.53 1.29
C ALA A 23 5.14 -3.07 1.46
N ARG A 24 5.50 -2.40 0.35
CA ARG A 24 5.75 -0.97 0.32
C ARG A 24 4.69 -0.26 -0.49
N ILE A 25 4.16 0.79 0.09
CA ILE A 25 3.28 1.74 -0.58
C ILE A 25 4.12 2.95 -0.96
N LEU A 26 4.12 3.27 -2.24
CA LEU A 26 4.78 4.45 -2.75
C LEU A 26 3.90 5.66 -2.48
N CYS A 27 4.39 6.61 -1.69
CA CYS A 27 3.68 7.87 -1.44
C CYS A 27 3.99 8.92 -2.52
N GLY A 28 3.05 9.83 -2.75
CA GLY A 28 3.20 10.97 -3.65
C GLY A 28 4.01 12.13 -3.06
N GLN A 29 4.07 12.21 -1.73
CA GLN A 29 4.87 13.20 -0.99
C GLN A 29 6.03 12.54 -0.24
N GLU A 30 7.23 13.11 -0.36
CA GLU A 30 8.45 12.64 0.30
C GLU A 30 8.40 12.85 1.82
N ILE A 31 7.94 14.03 2.27
CA ILE A 31 7.88 14.38 3.70
C ILE A 31 6.52 14.96 4.06
N GLY A 32 5.81 14.28 4.95
CA GLY A 32 4.64 14.82 5.65
C GLY A 32 3.71 13.74 6.17
N TYR A 33 2.52 14.16 6.61
CA TYR A 33 1.52 13.25 7.15
C TYR A 33 0.65 12.66 6.04
N ILE A 34 0.32 11.39 6.22
CA ILE A 34 -0.66 10.66 5.41
C ILE A 34 -1.68 10.02 6.35
N VAL A 35 -2.87 9.73 5.83
CA VAL A 35 -3.89 8.95 6.53
C VAL A 35 -3.89 7.53 6.00
N VAL A 36 -3.85 6.56 6.91
CA VAL A 36 -3.96 5.13 6.56
C VAL A 36 -5.12 4.54 7.32
N THR A 37 -6.05 3.94 6.59
CA THR A 37 -7.10 3.08 7.13
C THR A 37 -6.80 1.64 6.69
N ALA A 38 -6.78 0.71 7.62
CA ALA A 38 -6.56 -0.70 7.34
C ALA A 38 -7.78 -1.53 7.79
N GLU A 39 -8.22 -2.43 6.92
CA GLU A 39 -9.38 -3.29 7.14
C GLU A 39 -8.99 -4.75 6.91
N LEU A 40 -9.32 -5.62 7.86
CA LEU A 40 -9.24 -7.06 7.68
C LEU A 40 -10.62 -7.61 7.31
N TRP A 41 -10.65 -8.46 6.28
CA TRP A 41 -11.84 -9.11 5.75
C TRP A 41 -11.64 -10.63 5.70
N ASP A 42 -12.75 -11.37 5.86
CA ASP A 42 -12.74 -12.84 5.77
C ASP A 42 -12.52 -13.34 4.33
N ASP A 43 -12.98 -12.56 3.35
CA ASP A 43 -12.92 -12.83 1.90
C ASP A 43 -12.71 -11.51 1.13
N ALA A 44 -12.50 -11.59 -0.19
CA ALA A 44 -12.32 -10.42 -1.04
C ALA A 44 -13.49 -9.41 -0.91
N PRO A 45 -13.24 -8.18 -0.43
CA PRO A 45 -14.30 -7.18 -0.31
C PRO A 45 -14.77 -6.69 -1.69
N PRO A 46 -16.01 -6.19 -1.78
CA PRO A 46 -16.51 -5.55 -3.00
C PRO A 46 -15.57 -4.46 -3.49
N LEU A 47 -15.20 -4.49 -4.77
CA LEU A 47 -14.34 -3.48 -5.36
C LEU A 47 -15.07 -2.14 -5.44
N THR A 48 -14.63 -1.16 -4.64
CA THR A 48 -15.13 0.21 -4.65
C THR A 48 -14.00 1.17 -5.04
N ALA A 49 -13.91 1.52 -6.32
CA ALA A 49 -12.84 2.36 -6.85
C ALA A 49 -13.22 3.83 -7.06
N ASP A 50 -14.49 4.18 -6.83
CA ASP A 50 -14.96 5.56 -6.91
C ASP A 50 -14.36 6.40 -5.77
N GLY A 51 -13.91 7.62 -6.09
CA GLY A 51 -13.22 8.50 -5.14
C GLY A 51 -11.71 8.25 -4.99
N TRP A 52 -11.20 7.08 -5.38
CA TRP A 52 -9.77 6.75 -5.32
C TRP A 52 -9.05 7.05 -6.65
N GLN A 53 -7.81 7.55 -6.61
CA GLN A 53 -7.03 7.77 -7.84
C GLN A 53 -6.43 6.47 -8.36
N ASP A 54 -5.76 5.73 -7.48
CA ASP A 54 -5.14 4.46 -7.82
C ASP A 54 -5.67 3.35 -6.92
N VAL A 55 -5.82 2.16 -7.49
CA VAL A 55 -6.18 0.94 -6.79
C VAL A 55 -5.32 -0.18 -7.36
N ALA A 56 -4.60 -0.88 -6.50
CA ALA A 56 -3.77 -2.01 -6.91
C ALA A 56 -3.83 -3.12 -5.87
N GLU A 57 -3.56 -4.34 -6.31
CA GLU A 57 -3.54 -5.51 -5.47
C GLU A 57 -2.20 -6.24 -5.56
N VAL A 58 -1.71 -6.74 -4.43
CA VAL A 58 -0.53 -7.61 -4.32
C VAL A 58 -0.81 -8.72 -3.32
N SER A 59 -0.15 -9.86 -3.50
CA SER A 59 -0.17 -10.94 -2.51
C SER A 59 1.12 -10.92 -1.68
N VAL A 60 1.02 -11.19 -0.38
CA VAL A 60 2.16 -11.26 0.54
C VAL A 60 2.03 -12.49 1.41
N ALA A 61 3.12 -13.25 1.54
CA ALA A 61 3.22 -14.34 2.51
C ALA A 61 3.65 -13.75 3.87
N TRP A 62 2.69 -13.55 4.78
CA TRP A 62 2.91 -12.97 6.10
C TRP A 62 3.37 -14.03 7.10
N ARG A 63 4.40 -13.73 7.89
CA ARG A 63 5.00 -14.70 8.82
C ARG A 63 4.59 -14.45 10.28
N SER A 64 4.04 -13.26 10.53
CA SER A 64 3.53 -12.81 11.82
C SER A 64 2.00 -12.85 11.88
N ALA A 65 1.44 -12.74 13.08
CA ALA A 65 0.01 -12.43 13.28
C ALA A 65 -0.25 -10.91 13.33
N PHE A 66 0.76 -10.09 13.03
CA PHE A 66 0.67 -8.63 13.05
C PHE A 66 1.27 -8.04 11.78
N MET A 67 0.56 -7.07 11.21
CA MET A 67 1.03 -6.20 10.13
C MET A 67 1.29 -4.81 10.72
N ASP A 68 2.56 -4.42 10.77
CA ASP A 68 3.00 -3.12 11.24
C ASP A 68 2.93 -2.05 10.14
N PHE A 69 2.51 -0.84 10.49
CA PHE A 69 2.54 0.32 9.59
C PHE A 69 3.60 1.33 10.03
N ALA A 70 4.62 1.50 9.20
CA ALA A 70 5.69 2.49 9.39
C ALA A 70 6.10 3.13 8.06
N SER A 71 6.58 4.38 8.13
CA SER A 71 7.29 5.01 7.02
C SER A 71 8.73 4.48 6.92
N THR A 72 9.40 4.67 5.79
CA THR A 72 10.80 4.24 5.56
C THR A 72 11.77 4.62 6.68
N TYR A 73 11.59 5.79 7.30
CA TYR A 73 12.42 6.29 8.41
C TYR A 73 11.69 6.29 9.77
N GLY A 74 10.49 5.71 9.82
CA GLY A 74 9.69 5.65 11.02
C GLY A 74 10.10 4.47 11.89
N SER A 75 9.96 4.60 13.21
CA SER A 75 10.03 3.45 14.11
C SER A 75 8.70 2.69 14.10
N GLU A 76 8.78 1.39 14.33
CA GLU A 76 7.61 0.58 14.67
C GLU A 76 6.82 1.23 15.81
N ASN A 77 5.50 1.18 15.70
CA ASN A 77 4.59 1.67 16.71
C ASN A 77 3.51 0.62 16.90
N PRO A 78 3.47 -0.09 18.05
CA PRO A 78 2.46 -1.11 18.31
C PRO A 78 1.00 -0.60 18.23
N ALA A 79 0.77 0.72 18.36
CA ALA A 79 -0.54 1.31 18.16
C ALA A 79 -0.94 1.42 16.68
N LYS A 80 -0.02 1.14 15.74
CA LYS A 80 -0.20 1.16 14.28
C LYS A 80 0.00 -0.25 13.73
N GLN A 81 -0.81 -1.18 14.21
CA GLN A 81 -0.79 -2.58 13.79
C GLN A 81 -2.18 -3.05 13.37
N LEU A 82 -2.23 -3.95 12.40
CA LEU A 82 -3.39 -4.77 12.09
C LEU A 82 -3.12 -6.20 12.55
N GLU A 83 -3.98 -6.73 13.42
CA GLU A 83 -3.92 -8.13 13.85
C GLU A 83 -4.52 -9.04 12.77
N LEU A 84 -3.78 -10.07 12.38
CA LEU A 84 -4.17 -11.08 11.41
C LEU A 84 -4.57 -12.38 12.14
N PRO A 85 -5.44 -13.23 11.55
CA PRO A 85 -5.79 -14.53 12.13
C PRO A 85 -4.59 -15.46 12.38
N GLY A 86 -3.48 -15.24 11.66
CA GLY A 86 -2.21 -15.92 11.84
C GLY A 86 -1.31 -15.76 10.60
N PRO A 87 -0.12 -16.40 10.59
CA PRO A 87 0.73 -16.45 9.42
C PRO A 87 0.03 -17.11 8.24
N GLY A 88 0.27 -16.62 7.02
CA GLY A 88 -0.38 -17.14 5.82
C GLY A 88 -0.25 -16.23 4.61
N ASP A 89 -0.90 -16.64 3.52
CA ASP A 89 -0.99 -15.85 2.29
C ASP A 89 -2.18 -14.90 2.38
N TYR A 90 -1.89 -13.60 2.20
CA TYR A 90 -2.89 -12.55 2.19
C TYR A 90 -2.82 -11.77 0.89
N ARG A 91 -3.99 -11.37 0.38
CA ARG A 91 -4.12 -10.35 -0.65
C ARG A 91 -4.33 -9.01 0.02
N LEU A 92 -3.58 -8.02 -0.44
CA LEU A 92 -3.72 -6.63 -0.06
C LEU A 92 -4.29 -5.88 -1.27
N ARG A 93 -5.38 -5.15 -1.08
CA ARG A 93 -5.84 -4.12 -2.02
C ARG A 93 -5.56 -2.76 -1.41
N VAL A 94 -4.71 -1.99 -2.07
CA VAL A 94 -4.34 -0.64 -1.67
C VAL A 94 -5.07 0.33 -2.58
N HIS A 95 -5.76 1.28 -1.97
CA HIS A 95 -6.33 2.44 -2.63
C HIS A 95 -5.55 3.68 -2.21
N GLY A 96 -5.24 4.56 -3.15
CA GLY A 96 -4.57 5.84 -2.88
C GLY A 96 -5.29 7.01 -3.54
N CYS A 97 -5.36 8.14 -2.86
CA CYS A 97 -5.81 9.42 -3.41
C CYS A 97 -5.01 10.60 -2.87
N ASN A 98 -5.19 11.75 -3.53
CA ASN A 98 -4.46 13.00 -3.28
C ASN A 98 -2.94 12.88 -3.47
N ARG A 99 -2.49 11.95 -4.33
CA ARG A 99 -1.06 11.62 -4.53
C ARG A 99 -0.31 12.66 -5.35
N ASP A 100 -1.03 13.49 -6.10
CA ASP A 100 -0.42 14.48 -7.01
C ASP A 100 -0.56 15.93 -6.48
N ASP A 101 -1.06 16.11 -5.25
CA ASP A 101 -1.36 17.42 -4.65
C ASP A 101 -0.11 18.12 -4.05
N GLY A 102 1.07 17.88 -4.63
CA GLY A 102 2.30 18.61 -4.31
C GLY A 102 3.26 17.94 -3.32
N ASP A 103 4.53 18.34 -3.41
CA ASP A 103 5.62 17.96 -2.51
C ASP A 103 6.68 19.08 -2.43
N PRO A 104 6.84 19.77 -1.29
CA PRO A 104 6.05 19.64 -0.07
C PRO A 104 4.63 20.20 -0.25
N ARG A 105 3.65 19.66 0.49
CA ARG A 105 2.28 20.21 0.53
C ARG A 105 2.20 21.53 1.31
N ASP A 106 1.37 22.44 0.82
CA ASP A 106 1.03 23.70 1.47
C ASP A 106 -0.10 23.54 2.50
N ASN A 107 -0.27 24.55 3.35
CA ASN A 107 -1.38 24.58 4.31
C ASN A 107 -2.73 24.66 3.59
N GLY A 108 -3.53 23.60 3.73
CA GLY A 108 -4.86 23.50 3.15
C GLY A 108 -4.94 22.57 1.93
N ASP A 109 -3.80 22.06 1.46
CA ASP A 109 -3.78 21.00 0.46
C ASP A 109 -4.39 19.71 1.04
N PRO A 110 -5.05 18.89 0.19
CA PRO A 110 -5.58 17.61 0.62
C PRO A 110 -4.48 16.71 1.21
N ILE A 111 -4.80 16.01 2.29
CA ILE A 111 -3.91 15.01 2.88
C ILE A 111 -3.93 13.77 1.98
N GLU A 112 -2.78 13.15 1.76
CA GLU A 112 -2.71 11.84 1.10
C GLU A 112 -3.41 10.77 1.92
N GLU A 113 -4.31 10.01 1.31
CA GLU A 113 -5.07 8.98 2.00
C GLU A 113 -4.88 7.63 1.35
N TYR A 114 -4.82 6.61 2.22
CA TYR A 114 -4.71 5.22 1.85
C TYR A 114 -5.75 4.37 2.56
N LEU A 115 -6.44 3.53 1.80
CA LEU A 115 -7.23 2.41 2.32
C LEU A 115 -6.53 1.11 1.95
N ILE A 116 -6.25 0.27 2.94
CA ILE A 116 -5.62 -1.02 2.79
C ILE A 116 -6.62 -2.09 3.23
N GLN A 117 -7.14 -2.84 2.27
CA GLN A 117 -8.02 -3.98 2.55
C GLN A 117 -7.21 -5.27 2.48
N VAL A 118 -7.30 -6.10 3.50
CA VAL A 118 -6.52 -7.33 3.65
C VAL A 118 -7.47 -8.51 3.80
N TRP A 119 -7.26 -9.59 3.05
CA TRP A 119 -8.01 -10.83 3.22
C TRP A 119 -7.15 -12.06 2.89
N PRO A 120 -7.42 -13.23 3.49
CA PRO A 120 -6.74 -14.48 3.13
C PRO A 120 -7.01 -14.85 1.66
N ALA A 121 -5.95 -15.14 0.90
CA ALA A 121 -6.09 -15.60 -0.48
C ALA A 121 -4.79 -16.27 -0.96
N PRO A 122 -4.86 -17.21 -1.94
CA PRO A 122 -3.66 -17.74 -2.58
C PRO A 122 -2.78 -16.63 -3.20
N GLN A 123 -1.48 -16.90 -3.31
CA GLN A 123 -0.55 -16.04 -4.03
C GLN A 123 -1.00 -15.85 -5.48
N ASP A 124 -1.04 -14.60 -5.94
CA ASP A 124 -1.32 -14.23 -7.32
C ASP A 124 -0.49 -13.01 -7.70
N LYS A 125 -0.36 -12.77 -9.01
CA LYS A 125 0.42 -11.66 -9.55
C LYS A 125 -0.12 -10.30 -9.06
N PRO A 126 0.73 -9.28 -8.97
CA PRO A 126 0.29 -7.91 -8.80
C PRO A 126 -0.72 -7.51 -9.88
N VAL A 127 -1.78 -6.82 -9.49
CA VAL A 127 -2.81 -6.33 -10.40
C VAL A 127 -2.99 -4.83 -10.21
N MET A 128 -2.82 -4.08 -11.30
CA MET A 128 -3.26 -2.69 -11.37
C MET A 128 -4.75 -2.66 -11.70
N VAL A 129 -5.59 -2.26 -10.74
CA VAL A 129 -7.06 -2.23 -10.89
C VAL A 129 -7.51 -0.90 -11.49
N LYS A 130 -6.98 0.21 -10.98
CA LYS A 130 -7.24 1.56 -11.45
C LYS A 130 -5.99 2.39 -11.27
N SER A 131 -5.66 3.22 -12.25
CA SER A 131 -4.66 4.25 -12.05
C SER A 131 -5.01 5.52 -12.82
N THR A 132 -4.98 6.64 -12.11
CA THR A 132 -5.20 7.97 -12.67
C THR A 132 -4.21 9.01 -12.16
N SER A 133 -3.33 8.67 -11.21
CA SER A 133 -2.32 9.63 -10.72
C SER A 133 -1.13 9.76 -11.68
N GLU A 134 -0.56 10.96 -11.73
CA GLU A 134 0.71 11.19 -12.43
C GLU A 134 1.85 10.45 -11.73
N THR A 135 1.80 10.37 -10.39
CA THR A 135 2.74 9.61 -9.57
C THR A 135 2.81 8.14 -10.00
N ALA A 136 1.69 7.43 -10.04
CA ALA A 136 1.68 6.02 -10.47
C ALA A 136 2.16 5.88 -11.92
N ALA A 137 1.73 6.77 -12.82
CA ALA A 137 2.15 6.74 -14.21
C ALA A 137 3.67 6.87 -14.35
N PHE A 138 4.29 7.80 -13.62
CA PHE A 138 5.73 8.02 -13.64
C PHE A 138 6.50 6.77 -13.21
N TRP A 139 6.18 6.19 -12.04
CA TRP A 139 6.91 5.05 -11.49
C TRP A 139 6.73 3.76 -12.28
N ARG A 140 5.63 3.64 -13.02
CA ARG A 140 5.42 2.52 -13.94
C ARG A 140 6.26 2.57 -15.21
N THR A 141 6.97 3.67 -15.46
CA THR A 141 7.84 3.83 -16.63
C THR A 141 9.32 3.89 -16.29
N ARG A 142 9.68 3.66 -15.03
CA ARG A 142 11.05 3.69 -14.55
C ARG A 142 11.83 2.41 -14.83
#